data_AF-A0A2A2D3S7-F1
#
_entry.id   AF-A0A2A2D3S7-F1
#
_cell.length_a   1.000
_cell.length_b   1.000
_cell.length_c   1.000
_cell.angle_alpha   90.00
_cell.angle_beta   90.00
_cell.angle_gamma   90.00
#
_symmetry.space_group_name_H-M   'P 1'
#
loop_
_entity.id
_entity.type
_entity.pdbx_description
1 polymer ?
#
loop_
_entity_poly.entity_id
_entity_poly.type
_entity_poly.pdbx_seq_one_letter_code
_entity_poly.pdbx_strand_id
1 'polypeptide(L)'
;MRRAVTRLRRMLGRRGTILLAYGTVWALYGYGQLTIPQPDQRGLTLVLHLWPLSTWAWLWITAGTIAIAAAWMPPRRDWWGFLALVVIVIPWTLSYLASWWPLGIFPRGWVATAVWTVISVPVIVAAGWPEPPRPKGDPRP
;
A
#
# COMPACT_ATOMS: atom_id res chain seq x y z
N MET A 1 -24.02 -0.80 15.38
CA MET A 1 -22.60 -0.82 14.93
C MET A 1 -21.96 -2.22 14.93
N ARG A 2 -21.99 -3.00 16.02
CA ARG A 2 -21.37 -4.35 16.07
C ARG A 2 -21.80 -5.30 14.94
N ARG A 3 -23.09 -5.34 14.58
CA ARG A 3 -23.61 -6.19 13.49
C ARG A 3 -23.05 -5.81 12.11
N ALA A 4 -22.90 -4.52 11.80
CA ALA A 4 -22.32 -4.04 10.55
C ALA A 4 -20.84 -4.43 10.44
N VAL A 5 -20.07 -4.23 11.52
CA VAL A 5 -18.65 -4.65 11.61
C VAL A 5 -18.50 -6.17 11.47
N THR A 6 -19.42 -6.95 12.05
CA THR A 6 -19.39 -8.41 11.96
C THR A 6 -19.74 -8.90 10.55
N ARG A 7 -20.68 -8.23 9.87
CA ARG A 7 -21.05 -8.52 8.48
C ARG A 7 -19.93 -8.16 7.51
N LEU A 8 -19.29 -7.00 7.71
CA LEU A 8 -18.14 -6.56 6.93
C LEU A 8 -16.95 -7.52 7.09
N ARG A 9 -16.67 -7.96 8.32
CA ARG A 9 -15.62 -8.97 8.62
C ARG A 9 -15.89 -10.32 7.97
N ARG A 10 -17.15 -10.77 7.90
CA ARG A 10 -17.52 -12.01 7.22
C ARG A 10 -17.36 -11.92 5.70
N MET A 11 -17.51 -10.74 5.12
CA MET A 11 -17.41 -10.52 3.67
C MET A 11 -15.96 -10.28 3.19
N LEU A 12 -15.13 -9.56 3.95
CA LEU A 12 -13.78 -9.15 3.53
C LEU A 12 -12.70 -10.23 3.74
N GLY A 13 -12.94 -11.23 4.59
CA GLY A 13 -11.91 -12.20 4.97
C GLY A 13 -10.65 -11.52 5.55
N ARG A 14 -9.56 -12.28 5.73
CA ARG A 14 -8.29 -11.73 6.26
C ARG A 14 -7.56 -10.87 5.22
N ARG A 15 -7.47 -11.35 3.96
CA ARG A 15 -6.77 -10.66 2.85
C ARG A 15 -7.44 -9.33 2.49
N GLY A 16 -8.77 -9.33 2.33
CA GLY A 16 -9.52 -8.09 2.05
C GLY A 16 -9.43 -7.08 3.19
N THR A 17 -9.35 -7.52 4.45
CA THR A 17 -9.13 -6.58 5.57
C THR A 17 -7.78 -5.86 5.46
N ILE A 18 -6.72 -6.57 5.08
CA ILE A 18 -5.39 -5.96 4.88
C ILE A 18 -5.41 -5.00 3.70
N LEU A 19 -5.98 -5.42 2.56
CA LEU A 19 -6.14 -4.57 1.39
C LEU A 19 -6.92 -3.29 1.68
N LEU A 20 -8.02 -3.39 2.44
CA LEU A 20 -8.82 -2.23 2.81
C LEU A 20 -8.04 -1.28 3.74
N ALA A 21 -7.37 -1.82 4.75
CA ALA A 21 -6.61 -1.02 5.72
C ALA A 21 -5.44 -0.29 5.05
N TYR A 22 -4.60 -1.04 4.31
CA TYR A 22 -3.47 -0.48 3.59
C TYR A 22 -3.93 0.42 2.44
N GLY A 23 -4.91 0.01 1.64
CA GLY A 23 -5.45 0.85 0.58
C GLY A 23 -5.95 2.20 1.11
N THR A 24 -6.60 2.21 2.27
CA THR A 24 -7.03 3.44 2.95
C THR A 24 -5.84 4.31 3.37
N VAL A 25 -4.85 3.73 4.05
CA VAL A 25 -3.66 4.48 4.49
C VAL A 25 -2.91 5.08 3.30
N TRP A 26 -2.81 4.36 2.18
CA TRP A 26 -2.08 4.80 0.99
C TRP A 26 -2.82 5.93 0.29
N ALA A 27 -4.15 5.82 0.19
CA ALA A 27 -4.98 6.87 -0.38
C ALA A 27 -4.93 8.15 0.47
N LEU A 28 -5.01 8.02 1.79
CA LEU A 28 -4.88 9.16 2.71
C LEU A 28 -3.49 9.77 2.68
N TYR A 29 -2.44 8.96 2.58
CA TYR A 29 -1.07 9.44 2.44
C TYR A 29 -0.91 10.27 1.15
N GLY A 30 -1.40 9.77 0.01
CA GLY A 30 -1.41 10.52 -1.24
C GLY A 30 -2.20 11.82 -1.14
N TYR A 31 -3.41 11.79 -0.58
CA TYR A 31 -4.19 12.99 -0.32
C TYR A 31 -3.47 14.01 0.58
N GLY A 32 -2.77 13.53 1.61
CA GLY A 32 -1.92 14.33 2.47
C GLY A 32 -0.83 15.06 1.68
N GLN A 33 -0.17 14.37 0.73
CA GLN A 33 0.85 15.01 -0.11
C GLN A 33 0.28 16.10 -1.05
N LEU A 34 -1.01 16.04 -1.43
CA LEU A 34 -1.65 17.11 -2.22
C LEU A 34 -2.02 18.34 -1.39
N THR A 35 -2.46 18.13 -0.16
CA THR A 35 -3.03 19.18 0.69
C THR A 35 -1.99 19.84 1.58
N ILE A 36 -1.10 19.04 2.14
CA ILE A 36 -0.02 19.46 3.04
C ILE A 36 1.23 18.66 2.65
N PRO A 37 1.92 19.06 1.56
CA PRO A 37 3.15 18.42 1.11
C PRO A 37 4.15 18.29 2.25
N GLN A 38 4.89 17.18 2.29
CA GLN A 38 5.91 17.03 3.33
C GLN A 38 6.95 18.16 3.23
N PRO A 39 7.35 18.75 4.37
CA PRO A 39 8.23 19.92 4.37
C PRO A 39 9.68 19.59 4.00
N ASP A 40 10.15 18.39 4.36
CA ASP A 40 11.50 17.93 4.02
C ASP A 40 11.44 16.85 2.93
N GLN A 41 11.86 17.22 1.72
CA GLN A 41 11.82 16.35 0.54
C GLN A 41 13.21 15.85 0.14
N ARG A 42 14.25 16.10 0.95
CA ARG A 42 15.64 15.73 0.62
C ARG A 42 15.81 14.24 0.33
N GLY A 43 15.10 13.39 1.07
CA GLY A 43 15.08 11.93 0.86
C GLY A 43 14.30 11.46 -0.36
N LEU A 44 13.52 12.35 -1.00
CA LEU A 44 12.68 12.04 -2.17
C LEU A 44 13.19 12.64 -3.48
N THR A 45 14.38 13.22 -3.47
CA THR A 45 14.98 13.91 -4.62
C THR A 45 14.99 13.08 -5.91
N LEU A 46 15.23 11.77 -5.83
CA LEU A 46 15.24 10.87 -6.98
C LEU A 46 13.84 10.72 -7.60
N VAL A 47 12.83 10.51 -6.77
CA VAL A 47 11.42 10.36 -7.20
C VAL A 47 10.88 11.66 -7.77
N LEU A 48 11.27 12.79 -7.17
CA LEU A 48 10.85 14.12 -7.59
C LEU A 48 11.55 14.61 -8.87
N HIS A 49 12.69 13.99 -9.24
CA HIS A 49 13.31 14.21 -10.55
C HIS A 49 12.51 13.58 -11.68
N LEU A 50 11.80 12.48 -11.41
CA LEU A 50 10.99 11.79 -12.44
C LEU A 50 9.69 12.54 -12.69
N TRP A 51 8.93 12.83 -11.63
CA TRP A 51 7.65 13.52 -11.69
C TRP A 51 7.42 14.40 -10.46
N PRO A 52 6.60 15.46 -10.59
CA PRO A 52 6.27 16.31 -9.45
C PRO A 52 5.50 15.53 -8.39
N LEU A 53 5.60 15.99 -7.13
CA LEU A 53 4.96 15.35 -5.99
C LEU A 53 3.45 15.18 -6.16
N SER A 54 2.77 16.10 -6.87
CA SER A 54 1.34 16.03 -7.16
C SER A 54 0.97 14.81 -8.01
N THR A 55 1.75 14.50 -9.05
CA THR A 55 1.55 13.31 -9.88
C THR A 55 1.72 12.04 -9.04
N TRP A 56 2.77 11.99 -8.23
CA TRP A 56 2.96 10.84 -7.35
C TRP A 56 1.86 10.71 -6.31
N ALA A 57 1.37 11.81 -5.76
CA ALA A 57 0.27 11.81 -4.82
C ALA A 57 -1.00 11.20 -5.44
N TRP A 58 -1.30 11.50 -6.70
CA TRP A 58 -2.37 10.83 -7.44
C TRP A 58 -2.11 9.33 -7.66
N LEU A 59 -0.85 8.93 -7.87
CA LEU A 59 -0.49 7.51 -7.96
C LEU A 59 -0.69 6.78 -6.63
N TRP A 60 -0.38 7.40 -5.49
CA TRP A 60 -0.70 6.88 -4.15
C TRP A 60 -2.20 6.72 -3.94
N ILE A 61 -2.98 7.74 -4.32
CA ILE A 61 -4.45 7.68 -4.27
C ILE A 61 -4.96 6.53 -5.14
N THR A 62 -4.47 6.41 -6.37
CA THR A 62 -4.89 5.38 -7.33
C THR A 62 -4.53 3.98 -6.85
N ALA A 63 -3.32 3.77 -6.34
CA ALA A 63 -2.91 2.49 -5.78
C ALA A 63 -3.78 2.12 -4.57
N GLY A 64 -4.06 3.09 -3.71
CA GLY A 64 -4.94 2.91 -2.56
C GLY A 64 -6.37 2.55 -2.96
N THR A 65 -6.96 3.23 -3.95
CA THR A 65 -8.31 2.94 -4.43
C THR A 65 -8.41 1.59 -5.13
N ILE A 66 -7.39 1.18 -5.89
CA ILE A 66 -7.30 -0.16 -6.48
C ILE A 66 -7.27 -1.22 -5.38
N ALA A 67 -6.46 -1.03 -4.33
CA ALA A 67 -6.40 -1.97 -3.21
C ALA A 67 -7.72 -2.04 -2.44
N ILE A 68 -8.35 -0.90 -2.20
CA ILE A 68 -9.68 -0.81 -1.62
C ILE A 68 -10.68 -1.61 -2.47
N ALA A 69 -10.75 -1.34 -3.79
CA ALA A 69 -11.62 -2.08 -4.71
C ALA A 69 -11.36 -3.60 -4.71
N ALA A 70 -10.08 -3.99 -4.70
CA ALA A 70 -9.65 -5.38 -4.64
C ALA A 70 -10.04 -6.08 -3.34
N ALA A 71 -10.22 -5.34 -2.24
CA ALA A 71 -10.60 -5.90 -0.94
C ALA A 71 -11.94 -6.66 -0.98
N TRP A 72 -12.85 -6.28 -1.87
CA TRP A 72 -14.15 -6.94 -2.04
C TRP A 72 -14.15 -8.00 -3.14
N MET A 73 -13.03 -8.22 -3.81
CA MET A 73 -12.95 -9.22 -4.87
C MET A 73 -12.74 -10.63 -4.32
N PRO A 74 -13.17 -11.67 -5.06
CA PRO A 74 -12.87 -13.04 -4.70
C PRO A 74 -11.34 -13.27 -4.64
N PRO A 75 -10.89 -14.16 -3.74
CA PRO A 75 -9.48 -14.58 -3.72
C PRO A 75 -9.05 -15.11 -5.09
N ARG A 76 -7.84 -14.75 -5.55
CA ARG A 76 -7.26 -14.89 -6.91
C ARG A 76 -7.50 -13.72 -7.88
N ARG A 77 -8.46 -12.83 -7.63
CA ARG A 77 -8.59 -11.57 -8.39
C ARG A 77 -8.07 -10.36 -7.62
N ASP A 78 -7.82 -10.53 -6.33
CA ASP A 78 -7.35 -9.52 -5.39
C ASP A 78 -5.83 -9.23 -5.51
N TRP A 79 -5.09 -10.03 -6.28
CA TRP A 79 -3.63 -9.89 -6.42
C TRP A 79 -3.20 -8.53 -6.97
N TRP A 80 -3.99 -7.91 -7.85
CA TRP A 80 -3.71 -6.59 -8.39
C TRP A 80 -3.67 -5.52 -7.28
N GLY A 81 -4.50 -5.66 -6.25
CA GLY A 81 -4.51 -4.76 -5.09
C GLY A 81 -3.21 -4.87 -4.29
N PHE A 82 -2.74 -6.09 -4.02
CA PHE A 82 -1.46 -6.30 -3.34
C PHE A 82 -0.29 -5.78 -4.17
N LEU A 83 -0.30 -6.03 -5.48
CA LEU A 83 0.73 -5.52 -6.38
C LEU A 83 0.77 -3.98 -6.37
N ALA A 84 -0.39 -3.32 -6.47
CA ALA A 84 -0.47 -1.86 -6.45
C ALA A 84 0.12 -1.27 -5.17
N LEU A 85 -0.18 -1.84 -4.01
CA LEU A 85 0.35 -1.40 -2.71
C LEU A 85 1.86 -1.54 -2.59
N VAL A 86 2.44 -2.62 -3.14
CA VAL A 86 3.89 -2.85 -3.10
C VAL A 86 4.60 -1.93 -4.09
N VAL A 87 4.12 -1.87 -5.33
CA VAL A 87 4.78 -1.11 -6.42
C VAL A 87 4.90 0.36 -6.09
N ILE A 88 3.87 0.98 -5.50
CA ILE A 88 3.91 2.41 -5.17
C ILE A 88 4.88 2.77 -4.05
N VAL A 89 5.24 1.81 -3.19
CA VAL A 89 6.20 1.99 -2.08
C VAL A 89 7.64 1.90 -2.57
N ILE A 90 7.93 1.11 -3.62
CA ILE A 90 9.29 0.88 -4.12
C ILE A 90 10.03 2.20 -4.44
N PRO A 91 9.45 3.17 -5.18
CA PRO A 91 10.13 4.44 -5.45
C PRO A 91 10.51 5.20 -4.18
N TRP A 92 9.66 5.18 -3.16
CA TRP A 92 9.93 5.79 -1.85
C TRP A 92 11.12 5.13 -1.17
N THR A 93 11.09 3.80 -1.04
CA THR A 93 12.17 3.02 -0.41
C THR A 93 13.50 3.25 -1.13
N LEU A 94 13.51 3.19 -2.46
CA LEU A 94 14.72 3.38 -3.25
C LEU A 94 15.24 4.81 -3.19
N SER A 95 14.36 5.82 -3.19
CA SER A 95 14.78 7.22 -3.09
C SER A 95 15.42 7.52 -1.74
N TYR A 96 14.81 7.05 -0.64
CA TYR A 96 15.38 7.23 0.68
C TYR A 96 16.69 6.46 0.84
N LEU A 97 16.78 5.26 0.26
CA LEU A 97 18.00 4.47 0.25
C LEU A 97 19.10 5.22 -0.49
N ALA A 98 18.86 5.64 -1.74
CA ALA A 98 19.82 6.37 -2.57
C ALA A 98 20.26 7.69 -1.92
N SER A 99 19.32 8.42 -1.30
CA SER A 99 19.59 9.69 -0.63
C SER A 99 20.46 9.53 0.61
N TRP A 100 20.40 8.39 1.29
CA TRP A 100 21.33 8.04 2.36
C TRP A 100 22.66 7.51 1.79
N TRP A 101 22.58 6.50 0.92
CA TRP A 101 23.71 5.86 0.27
C TRP A 101 23.36 5.48 -1.18
N PRO A 102 24.10 5.97 -2.19
CA PRO A 102 25.42 6.59 -2.10
C PRO A 102 25.45 8.13 -2.04
N LEU A 103 24.31 8.83 -2.14
CA LEU A 103 24.31 10.28 -2.39
C LEU A 103 24.65 11.15 -1.16
N GLY A 104 24.46 10.64 0.06
CA GLY A 104 24.77 11.37 1.30
C GLY A 104 23.92 12.63 1.56
N ILE A 105 22.86 12.85 0.79
CA ILE A 105 21.98 14.05 0.85
C ILE A 105 21.12 14.03 2.12
N PHE A 106 20.72 12.84 2.57
CA PHE A 106 19.83 12.67 3.70
C PHE A 106 20.36 11.58 4.65
N PRO A 107 21.15 11.96 5.68
CA PRO A 107 21.78 11.01 6.59
C PRO A 107 20.80 10.09 7.33
N ARG A 108 19.56 10.56 7.54
CA ARG A 108 18.48 9.77 8.17
C ARG A 108 17.69 8.92 7.16
N GLY A 109 18.10 8.88 5.90
CA GLY A 109 17.40 8.15 4.83
C GLY A 109 17.30 6.66 5.11
N TRP A 110 18.30 6.04 5.76
CA TRP A 110 18.22 4.63 6.15
C TRP A 110 17.03 4.31 7.05
N VAL A 111 16.64 5.23 7.94
CA VAL A 111 15.48 5.05 8.84
C VAL A 111 14.21 5.02 8.00
N ALA A 112 14.06 5.98 7.09
CA ALA A 112 12.91 6.04 6.19
C ALA A 112 12.85 4.81 5.28
N THR A 113 13.99 4.38 4.71
CA THR A 113 14.09 3.14 3.94
C THR A 113 13.63 1.93 4.75
N ALA A 114 14.08 1.80 6.00
CA ALA A 114 13.70 0.72 6.88
C ALA A 114 12.19 0.75 7.19
N VAL A 115 11.63 1.93 7.49
CA VAL A 115 10.19 2.11 7.73
C VAL A 115 9.37 1.70 6.51
N TRP A 116 9.70 2.20 5.32
CA TRP A 116 8.99 1.85 4.08
C TRP A 116 9.15 0.38 3.69
N THR A 117 10.29 -0.23 4.00
CA THR A 117 10.50 -1.66 3.81
C THR A 117 9.62 -2.47 4.77
N VAL A 118 9.70 -2.19 6.07
CA VAL A 118 8.96 -2.92 7.11
C VAL A 118 7.46 -2.76 6.94
N ILE A 119 6.97 -1.56 6.60
CA ILE A 119 5.53 -1.35 6.40
C ILE A 119 5.01 -2.16 5.21
N SER A 120 5.83 -2.48 4.21
CA SER A 120 5.45 -3.33 3.07
C SER A 120 5.40 -4.83 3.39
N VAL A 121 6.09 -5.28 4.45
CA VAL A 121 6.18 -6.72 4.80
C VAL A 121 4.81 -7.37 5.02
N PRO A 122 3.87 -6.78 5.80
CA PRO A 122 2.54 -7.37 5.96
C PRO A 122 1.77 -7.52 4.65
N VAL A 123 1.96 -6.60 3.70
CA VAL A 123 1.32 -6.68 2.37
C VAL A 123 1.86 -7.88 1.60
N ILE A 124 3.18 -8.06 1.59
CA ILE A 124 3.87 -9.17 0.90
C ILE A 124 3.48 -10.51 1.53
N VAL A 125 3.51 -10.59 2.87
CA VAL A 125 3.13 -11.81 3.60
C VAL A 125 1.66 -12.17 3.34
N ALA A 126 0.76 -11.19 3.37
CA ALA A 126 -0.66 -11.40 3.10
C ALA A 126 -0.95 -11.77 1.64
N ALA A 127 -0.14 -11.26 0.71
CA ALA A 127 -0.22 -11.65 -0.69
C ALA A 127 0.08 -13.15 -0.86
N GLY A 128 1.02 -13.70 -0.08
CA GLY A 128 1.45 -15.10 -0.12
C GLY A 128 0.63 -16.10 0.70
N TRP A 129 -0.38 -15.66 1.47
CA TRP A 129 -1.19 -16.58 2.28
C TRP A 129 -1.99 -17.57 1.40
N PRO A 130 -1.82 -18.90 1.60
CA PRO A 130 -2.64 -19.91 0.95
C PRO A 130 -4.09 -19.78 1.40
N GLU A 131 -5.05 -19.78 0.47
CA GLU A 131 -6.46 -19.89 0.84
C GLU A 131 -6.77 -21.30 1.40
N PRO A 132 -7.53 -21.42 2.51
CA PRO A 132 -8.11 -22.69 2.90
C PRO A 132 -8.94 -23.27 1.73
N PRO A 133 -8.81 -24.56 1.41
CA PRO A 133 -9.63 -25.19 0.37
C PRO A 133 -11.10 -24.93 0.65
N ARG A 134 -11.88 -24.52 -0.36
CA ARG A 134 -13.34 -24.43 -0.23
C ARG A 134 -13.87 -25.78 0.26
N PRO A 135 -14.76 -25.80 1.27
CA PRO A 135 -15.52 -27.01 1.56
C PRO A 135 -16.26 -27.43 0.29
N LYS A 136 -16.05 -28.67 -0.16
CA LYS A 136 -16.84 -29.26 -1.27
C LYS A 136 -18.31 -29.21 -0.85
N GLY A 137 -19.12 -28.40 -1.53
CA GLY A 137 -20.57 -28.43 -1.36
C GLY A 137 -21.31 -27.10 -1.26
N ASP A 138 -20.65 -25.94 -1.35
CA ASP A 138 -21.35 -24.65 -1.29
C ASP A 138 -22.07 -24.33 -2.63
N PRO A 139 -23.41 -24.42 -2.71
CA PRO A 139 -24.17 -24.10 -3.92
C PRO A 139 -24.39 -22.58 -3.96
N ARG A 140 -23.99 -21.93 -5.06
CA ARG A 140 -24.23 -20.49 -5.20
C ARG A 140 -25.71 -20.21 -5.51
N PRO A 141 -26.23 -19.00 -5.19
CA PRO A 141 -27.31 -18.38 -5.94
C PRO A 141 -26.84 -17.94 -7.34
#